data_AF-A0A2E8KVT7-F1
#
_entry.id   AF-A0A2E8KVT7-F1
#
_cell.length_a   1.000
_cell.length_b   1.000
_cell.length_c   1.000
_cell.angle_alpha   90.00
_cell.angle_beta   90.00
_cell.angle_gamma   90.00
#
_symmetry.space_group_name_H-M   'P 1'
#
loop_
_entity.id
_entity.type
_entity.pdbx_description
1 polymer ?
#
loop_
_entity_poly.entity_id
_entity_poly.type
_entity_poly.pdbx_seq_one_letter_code
_entity_poly.pdbx_strand_id
1 'polypeptide(L)'
;MRQTVRKKWRLLSSKREERPIWFMWIKGRQKMDRNLMIMAAGVSSRMRKTAAAENSSELAKEAQVKPKMMLEVGEDSRPFMDYLLFNARDAGYRDVLLIVNDKDDSVRNYYTSHAVSPDFEGLIFSFAVQTVPEGRVKPMGTADAVLSGLEARPDWAGQKFTVCNSDNLYSVHALSLLLEDDHSAALIDYDRDSLGVEPERVNAFAIIWKSDNGYLADIVEKPCQEEVLKATDENGRVGVSMNIFRLDTDTILPLLKGTPLHPERDEKELTETVRMLVREREDSMFTVPLSEPVPDLTSLKDISTVQSFISLNH
;
A
#
# COMPACT_ATOMS: atom_id res chain seq x y z
N MET A 1 20.95 49.18 -68.90
CA MET A 1 22.25 49.75 -68.47
C MET A 1 22.42 49.39 -67.00
N ARG A 2 23.19 48.32 -66.71
CA ARG A 2 24.53 48.36 -66.08
C ARG A 2 24.50 49.01 -64.69
N GLN A 3 24.48 48.20 -63.62
CA GLN A 3 25.60 47.57 -62.88
C GLN A 3 25.86 48.33 -61.57
N THR A 4 25.58 47.74 -60.39
CA THR A 4 26.52 47.04 -59.48
C THR A 4 27.38 48.05 -58.68
N VAL A 5 27.50 48.02 -57.33
CA VAL A 5 28.34 47.11 -56.54
C VAL A 5 28.13 47.34 -55.01
N ARG A 6 27.81 46.24 -54.29
CA ARG A 6 28.35 45.68 -53.01
C ARG A 6 29.00 46.64 -51.97
N LYS A 7 29.06 46.39 -50.65
CA LYS A 7 28.74 45.32 -49.67
C LYS A 7 29.16 45.91 -48.29
N LYS A 8 28.46 45.61 -47.19
CA LYS A 8 29.04 44.92 -46.01
C LYS A 8 27.98 44.60 -44.96
N TRP A 9 28.29 43.54 -44.22
CA TRP A 9 27.45 42.67 -43.40
C TRP A 9 27.62 42.92 -41.89
N ARG A 10 26.71 42.30 -41.11
CA ARG A 10 26.72 41.98 -39.65
C ARG A 10 26.11 43.06 -38.74
N LEU A 11 25.28 42.78 -37.73
CA LEU A 11 24.99 41.53 -37.02
C LEU A 11 23.59 41.63 -36.34
N LEU A 12 23.01 40.47 -36.03
CA LEU A 12 21.71 40.25 -35.41
C LEU A 12 21.57 40.86 -34.00
N SER A 13 20.38 41.37 -33.69
CA SER A 13 19.82 41.41 -32.33
C SER A 13 18.30 41.47 -32.43
N SER A 14 17.63 40.32 -32.37
CA SER A 14 16.19 40.25 -32.16
C SER A 14 15.92 40.35 -30.65
N LYS A 15 15.45 41.51 -30.20
CA LYS A 15 14.85 41.62 -28.87
C LYS A 15 13.54 40.83 -28.87
N ARG A 16 13.57 39.59 -28.36
CA ARG A 16 12.38 38.92 -27.83
C ARG A 16 12.10 39.54 -26.47
N GLU A 17 10.91 40.08 -26.33
CA GLU A 17 10.36 40.63 -25.10
C GLU A 17 10.12 39.46 -24.14
N GLU A 18 11.01 39.28 -23.16
CA GLU A 18 10.85 38.30 -22.09
C GLU A 18 9.71 38.75 -21.17
N ARG A 19 8.57 38.05 -21.25
CA ARG A 19 7.53 38.14 -20.24
C ARG A 19 7.98 37.33 -19.02
N PRO A 20 7.93 37.87 -17.79
CA PRO A 20 8.35 37.15 -16.61
C PRO A 20 7.45 35.93 -16.36
N ILE A 21 8.10 34.78 -16.10
CA ILE A 21 7.53 33.44 -15.89
C ILE A 21 6.92 33.33 -14.47
N TRP A 22 6.17 34.34 -14.03
CA TRP A 22 5.56 34.38 -12.70
C TRP A 22 4.04 34.25 -12.71
N PHE A 23 3.45 33.92 -13.87
CA PHE A 23 1.99 33.77 -14.02
C PHE A 23 1.63 32.51 -14.83
N MET A 24 2.26 31.37 -14.51
CA MET A 24 1.82 30.06 -15.01
C MET A 24 1.35 29.20 -13.83
N TRP A 25 0.02 29.16 -13.69
CA TRP A 25 -0.77 28.15 -12.99
C TRP A 25 -0.58 28.01 -11.48
N ILE A 26 -1.30 28.83 -10.71
CA ILE A 26 -2.03 28.28 -9.56
C ILE A 26 -3.19 27.47 -10.17
N LYS A 27 -2.93 26.24 -10.62
CA LYS A 27 -3.99 25.24 -10.65
C LYS A 27 -4.41 25.12 -9.19
N GLY A 28 -5.65 25.50 -8.87
CA GLY A 28 -6.19 25.26 -7.54
C GLY A 28 -5.87 23.83 -7.15
N ARG A 29 -5.23 23.62 -5.99
CA ARG A 29 -4.99 22.28 -5.47
C ARG A 29 -6.33 21.56 -5.49
N GLN A 30 -6.48 20.59 -6.41
CA GLN A 30 -7.53 19.59 -6.30
C GLN A 30 -7.47 19.07 -4.87
N LYS A 31 -8.62 18.97 -4.21
CA LYS A 31 -8.69 18.48 -2.84
C LYS A 31 -8.23 17.03 -2.90
N MET A 32 -7.00 16.78 -2.49
CA MET A 32 -6.39 15.45 -2.48
C MET A 32 -7.06 14.62 -1.38
N ASP A 33 -7.58 13.45 -1.75
CA ASP A 33 -8.27 12.56 -0.82
C ASP A 33 -7.25 11.84 0.08
N ARG A 34 -7.17 12.25 1.35
CA ARG A 34 -6.12 11.79 2.28
C ARG A 34 -6.57 10.59 3.11
N ASN A 35 -7.38 9.73 2.49
CA ASN A 35 -8.04 8.59 3.08
C ASN A 35 -7.10 7.37 3.05
N LEU A 36 -6.89 6.77 4.21
CA LEU A 36 -6.09 5.56 4.39
C LEU A 36 -6.93 4.51 5.13
N MET A 37 -6.98 3.30 4.60
CA MET A 37 -7.59 2.14 5.22
C MET A 37 -6.50 1.11 5.55
N ILE A 38 -6.39 0.74 6.82
CA ILE A 38 -5.42 -0.27 7.27
C ILE A 38 -6.17 -1.52 7.70
N MET A 39 -5.88 -2.65 7.07
CA MET A 39 -6.49 -3.94 7.39
C MET A 39 -5.82 -4.57 8.61
N ALA A 40 -6.38 -4.31 9.80
CA ALA A 40 -5.84 -4.72 11.10
C ALA A 40 -6.67 -5.82 11.82
N ALA A 41 -7.53 -6.55 11.10
CA ALA A 41 -8.37 -7.61 11.66
C ALA A 41 -7.72 -9.01 11.67
N GLY A 42 -6.47 -9.12 11.18
CA GLY A 42 -5.80 -10.40 10.93
C GLY A 42 -5.47 -11.23 12.18
N VAL A 43 -5.87 -12.50 12.19
CA VAL A 43 -5.66 -13.44 13.31
C VAL A 43 -4.26 -14.07 13.40
N SER A 44 -3.23 -13.49 12.77
CA SER A 44 -1.80 -13.78 13.04
C SER A 44 -1.38 -15.27 13.12
N SER A 45 -2.11 -16.18 12.46
CA SER A 45 -2.07 -17.63 12.75
C SER A 45 -0.69 -18.28 12.54
N ARG A 46 0.01 -17.88 11.47
CA ARG A 46 1.38 -18.36 11.17
C ARG A 46 2.37 -18.00 12.28
N MET A 47 2.32 -16.77 12.78
CA MET A 47 3.22 -16.31 13.83
C MET A 47 2.90 -16.93 15.18
N ARG A 48 1.61 -17.13 15.50
CA ARG A 48 1.23 -17.88 16.70
C ARG A 48 1.75 -19.31 16.67
N LYS A 49 1.74 -19.96 15.50
CA LYS A 49 2.28 -21.31 15.31
C LYS A 49 3.80 -21.36 15.53
N THR A 50 4.55 -20.39 15.00
CA THR A 50 6.00 -20.30 15.25
C THR A 50 6.30 -19.96 16.71
N ALA A 51 5.51 -19.08 17.32
CA ALA A 51 5.69 -18.69 18.72
C ALA A 51 5.39 -19.81 19.71
N ALA A 52 4.40 -20.65 19.43
CA ALA A 52 4.12 -21.85 20.22
C ALA A 52 5.26 -22.89 20.13
N ALA A 53 6.04 -22.89 19.05
CA ALA A 53 7.19 -23.79 18.91
C ALA A 53 8.41 -23.28 19.69
N GLU A 54 8.60 -21.97 19.81
CA GLU A 54 9.75 -21.37 20.50
C GLU A 54 9.55 -21.19 22.02
N ASN A 55 8.31 -21.02 22.50
CA ASN A 55 7.77 -21.07 23.89
C ASN A 55 8.58 -20.50 25.09
N SER A 56 9.78 -19.96 24.88
CA SER A 56 10.78 -19.70 25.92
C SER A 56 11.18 -18.23 26.04
N SER A 57 10.88 -17.39 25.04
CA SER A 57 11.13 -15.94 25.08
C SER A 57 9.89 -15.13 25.46
N GLU A 58 10.09 -13.97 26.10
CA GLU A 58 9.05 -12.97 26.38
C GLU A 58 8.30 -12.59 25.09
N LEU A 59 9.06 -12.36 24.01
CA LEU A 59 8.60 -12.05 22.67
C LEU A 59 7.65 -13.11 22.09
N ALA A 60 7.97 -14.40 22.30
CA ALA A 60 7.12 -15.49 21.85
C ALA A 60 5.79 -15.54 22.63
N LYS A 61 5.80 -15.21 23.93
CA LYS A 61 4.56 -15.11 24.72
C LYS A 61 3.70 -13.94 24.24
N GLU A 62 4.32 -12.80 23.95
CA GLU A 62 3.62 -11.63 23.42
C GLU A 62 2.97 -11.91 22.05
N ALA A 63 3.73 -12.53 21.13
CA ALA A 63 3.26 -12.91 19.79
C ALA A 63 2.16 -13.98 19.78
N GLN A 64 1.93 -14.68 20.90
CA GLN A 64 0.79 -15.58 21.05
C GLN A 64 -0.51 -14.85 21.40
N VAL A 65 -0.41 -13.72 22.11
CA VAL A 65 -1.56 -13.03 22.72
C VAL A 65 -1.94 -11.77 21.96
N LYS A 66 -0.95 -10.97 21.53
CA LYS A 66 -1.19 -9.71 20.81
C LYS A 66 -1.34 -9.95 19.31
N PRO A 67 -2.14 -9.13 18.61
CA PRO A 67 -2.08 -9.02 17.16
C PRO A 67 -0.68 -8.60 16.69
N LYS A 68 -0.21 -9.14 15.55
CA LYS A 68 1.14 -8.90 14.97
C LYS A 68 1.56 -7.43 14.93
N MET A 69 0.67 -6.60 14.41
CA MET A 69 0.88 -5.17 14.23
C MET A 69 0.93 -4.40 15.56
N MET A 70 0.53 -5.04 16.67
CA MET A 70 0.60 -4.51 18.03
C MET A 70 1.82 -5.05 18.81
N LEU A 71 2.71 -5.81 18.16
CA LEU A 71 3.96 -6.22 18.78
C LEU A 71 4.88 -5.03 18.94
N GLU A 72 5.49 -4.95 20.11
CA GLU A 72 6.39 -3.87 20.48
C GLU A 72 7.73 -4.05 19.76
N VAL A 73 8.12 -3.03 18.99
CA VAL A 73 9.34 -2.98 18.21
C VAL A 73 10.05 -1.64 18.45
N GLY A 74 11.36 -1.59 18.17
CA GLY A 74 12.20 -0.43 18.44
C GLY A 74 12.58 -0.28 19.92
N GLU A 75 13.40 0.74 20.20
CA GLU A 75 13.95 0.99 21.55
C GLU A 75 12.89 1.52 22.53
N ASP A 76 11.87 2.21 22.02
CA ASP A 76 10.76 2.78 22.80
C ASP A 76 9.61 1.79 23.03
N SER A 77 9.76 0.51 22.62
CA SER A 77 8.74 -0.53 22.76
C SER A 77 7.36 -0.11 22.20
N ARG A 78 7.34 0.51 21.02
CA ARG A 78 6.09 0.95 20.38
C ARG A 78 5.49 -0.14 19.50
N PRO A 79 4.16 -0.21 19.35
CA PRO A 79 3.53 -1.08 18.36
C PRO A 79 4.12 -0.89 16.97
N PHE A 80 4.34 -1.98 16.23
CA PHE A 80 4.76 -1.92 14.82
C PHE A 80 3.89 -0.97 13.97
N MET A 81 2.58 -0.98 14.20
CA MET A 81 1.63 -0.15 13.45
C MET A 81 1.80 1.35 13.73
N ASP A 82 2.43 1.77 14.82
CA ASP A 82 2.76 3.17 15.07
C ASP A 82 3.69 3.71 13.97
N TYR A 83 4.72 2.94 13.60
CA TYR A 83 5.69 3.33 12.58
C TYR A 83 5.05 3.46 11.19
N LEU A 84 4.11 2.56 10.86
CA LEU A 84 3.32 2.69 9.63
C LEU A 84 2.46 3.96 9.66
N LEU A 85 1.86 4.30 10.80
CA LEU A 85 1.05 5.50 10.97
C LEU A 85 1.90 6.78 10.93
N PHE A 86 3.13 6.76 11.44
CA PHE A 86 4.07 7.88 11.29
C PHE A 86 4.41 8.09 9.82
N ASN A 87 4.72 7.01 9.10
CA ASN A 87 4.99 7.10 7.66
C ASN A 87 3.76 7.63 6.89
N ALA A 88 2.55 7.20 7.24
CA ALA A 88 1.32 7.70 6.64
C ALA A 88 1.08 9.20 6.94
N ARG A 89 1.28 9.63 8.19
CA ARG A 89 1.18 11.04 8.59
C ARG A 89 2.16 11.90 7.78
N ASP A 90 3.40 11.45 7.69
CA ASP A 90 4.49 12.19 7.04
C ASP A 90 4.33 12.19 5.51
N ALA A 91 3.74 11.14 4.95
CA ALA A 91 3.34 11.09 3.54
C ALA A 91 2.13 11.99 3.21
N GLY A 92 1.39 12.46 4.22
CA GLY A 92 0.29 13.41 4.03
C GLY A 92 -1.11 12.84 4.19
N TYR A 93 -1.27 11.55 4.55
CA TYR A 93 -2.56 10.97 4.92
C TYR A 93 -3.09 11.59 6.22
N ARG A 94 -4.40 11.68 6.36
CA ARG A 94 -5.04 12.37 7.51
C ARG A 94 -6.25 11.61 8.03
N ASP A 95 -7.03 11.00 7.16
CA ASP A 95 -8.25 10.30 7.54
C ASP A 95 -8.00 8.78 7.50
N VAL A 96 -7.80 8.20 8.68
CA VAL A 96 -7.37 6.82 8.86
C VAL A 96 -8.55 5.97 9.35
N LEU A 97 -8.88 4.95 8.58
CA LEU A 97 -9.82 3.91 8.95
C LEU A 97 -9.08 2.62 9.28
N LEU A 98 -9.20 2.16 10.52
CA LEU A 98 -8.64 0.89 10.96
C LEU A 98 -9.73 -0.19 10.92
N ILE A 99 -9.50 -1.23 10.10
CA ILE A 99 -10.39 -2.40 10.09
C ILE A 99 -9.96 -3.33 11.23
N VAL A 100 -10.83 -3.54 12.20
CA VAL A 100 -10.55 -4.32 13.40
C VAL A 100 -11.42 -5.57 13.49
N ASN A 101 -10.97 -6.53 14.29
CA ASN A 101 -11.69 -7.76 14.60
C ASN A 101 -12.91 -7.48 15.52
N ASP A 102 -13.97 -8.28 15.41
CA ASP A 102 -15.15 -8.24 16.28
C ASP A 102 -14.91 -8.80 17.70
N LYS A 103 -13.83 -9.57 17.89
CA LYS A 103 -13.47 -10.25 19.14
C LYS A 103 -12.25 -9.66 19.86
N ASP A 104 -11.61 -8.65 19.29
CA ASP A 104 -10.39 -8.06 19.84
C ASP A 104 -10.40 -6.54 19.71
N ASP A 105 -10.61 -5.88 20.84
CA ASP A 105 -10.64 -4.43 20.95
C ASP A 105 -9.26 -3.80 21.21
N SER A 106 -8.18 -4.57 21.26
CA SER A 106 -6.84 -4.05 21.60
C SER A 106 -6.40 -2.90 20.70
N VAL A 107 -6.53 -3.07 19.38
CA VAL A 107 -6.23 -2.03 18.38
C VAL A 107 -7.13 -0.81 18.59
N ARG A 108 -8.46 -1.03 18.72
CA ARG A 108 -9.41 0.08 18.88
C ARG A 108 -9.10 0.88 20.14
N ASN A 109 -8.90 0.20 21.26
CA ASN A 109 -8.63 0.83 22.56
C ASN A 109 -7.32 1.60 22.54
N TYR A 110 -6.26 1.03 21.95
CA TYR A 110 -4.96 1.70 21.86
C TYR A 110 -5.03 3.00 21.05
N TYR A 111 -5.56 2.95 19.82
CA TYR A 111 -5.60 4.15 18.97
C TYR A 111 -6.67 5.15 19.39
N THR A 112 -7.71 4.73 20.11
CA THR A 112 -8.65 5.68 20.74
C THR A 112 -7.99 6.43 21.89
N SER A 113 -7.22 5.75 22.75
CA SER A 113 -6.57 6.41 23.91
C SER A 113 -5.38 7.27 23.52
N HIS A 114 -4.69 6.95 22.42
CA HIS A 114 -3.52 7.69 21.94
C HIS A 114 -3.84 8.70 20.83
N ALA A 115 -5.09 8.81 20.36
CA ALA A 115 -5.48 9.70 19.25
C ALA A 115 -5.07 11.18 19.44
N VAL A 116 -4.95 11.63 20.70
CA VAL A 116 -4.55 13.00 21.05
C VAL A 116 -3.04 13.16 21.32
N SER A 117 -2.27 12.08 21.19
CA SER A 117 -0.81 12.14 21.33
C SER A 117 -0.21 13.05 20.24
N PRO A 118 0.81 13.87 20.55
CA PRO A 118 1.56 14.62 19.55
C PRO A 118 2.11 13.75 18.42
N ASP A 119 2.38 12.47 18.70
CA ASP A 119 2.86 11.52 17.70
C ASP A 119 1.87 11.29 16.55
N PHE A 120 0.57 11.44 16.80
CA PHE A 120 -0.48 11.25 15.80
C PHE A 120 -1.14 12.57 15.38
N GLU A 121 -0.48 13.71 15.62
CA GLU A 121 -1.01 15.01 15.27
C GLU A 121 -1.42 15.08 13.79
N GLY A 122 -2.67 15.47 13.55
CA GLY A 122 -3.26 15.58 12.23
C GLY A 122 -3.89 14.29 11.68
N LEU A 123 -3.68 13.13 12.32
CA LEU A 123 -4.43 11.92 11.98
C LEU A 123 -5.79 11.91 12.70
N ILE A 124 -6.81 11.47 11.98
CA ILE A 124 -8.16 11.24 12.50
C ILE A 124 -8.41 9.73 12.37
N PHE A 125 -8.68 9.08 13.49
CA PHE A 125 -8.94 7.65 13.52
C PHE A 125 -10.43 7.35 13.53
N SER A 126 -10.83 6.44 12.64
CA SER A 126 -12.13 5.79 12.61
C SER A 126 -11.94 4.27 12.57
N PHE A 127 -12.97 3.52 12.92
CA PHE A 127 -12.89 2.06 13.02
C PHE A 127 -14.07 1.40 12.32
N ALA A 128 -13.80 0.36 11.53
CA ALA A 128 -14.80 -0.55 11.02
C ALA A 128 -14.51 -1.96 11.52
N VAL A 129 -15.57 -2.73 11.78
CA VAL A 129 -15.44 -4.09 12.31
C VAL A 129 -15.57 -5.08 11.16
N GLN A 130 -14.58 -5.95 11.01
CA GLN A 130 -14.73 -7.15 10.19
C GLN A 130 -15.26 -8.28 11.08
N THR A 131 -16.53 -8.64 10.88
CA THR A 131 -17.19 -9.72 11.62
C THR A 131 -16.93 -11.08 10.99
N VAL A 132 -16.90 -12.13 11.81
CA VAL A 132 -16.93 -13.52 11.31
C VAL A 132 -18.40 -13.93 11.12
N PRO A 133 -18.86 -14.25 9.88
CA PRO A 133 -20.24 -14.65 9.67
C PRO A 133 -20.61 -15.91 10.46
N GLU A 134 -21.90 -16.01 10.82
CA GLU A 134 -22.43 -17.19 11.48
C GLU A 134 -22.15 -18.47 10.67
N GLY A 135 -21.71 -19.53 11.36
CA GLY A 135 -21.33 -20.79 10.73
C GLY A 135 -19.91 -20.83 10.15
N ARG A 136 -19.14 -19.74 10.20
CA ARG A 136 -17.72 -19.72 9.82
C ARG A 136 -16.78 -19.66 11.02
N VAL A 137 -15.58 -20.20 10.82
CA VAL A 137 -14.49 -20.13 11.81
C VAL A 137 -13.63 -18.88 11.61
N LYS A 138 -13.60 -18.32 10.40
CA LYS A 138 -12.74 -17.21 9.99
C LYS A 138 -13.50 -16.13 9.20
N PRO A 139 -12.99 -14.90 9.15
CA PRO A 139 -13.56 -13.82 8.34
C PRO A 139 -13.67 -14.20 6.87
N MET A 140 -14.50 -13.47 6.13
CA MET A 140 -14.72 -13.74 4.71
C MET A 140 -13.51 -13.38 3.85
N GLY A 141 -12.50 -12.65 4.33
CA GLY A 141 -11.26 -12.38 3.61
C GLY A 141 -10.95 -10.88 3.49
N THR A 142 -9.89 -10.53 2.77
CA THR A 142 -9.44 -9.12 2.67
C THR A 142 -10.40 -8.25 1.87
N ALA A 143 -11.06 -8.77 0.84
CA ALA A 143 -12.07 -7.98 0.11
C ALA A 143 -13.26 -7.59 1.01
N ASP A 144 -13.66 -8.51 1.88
CA ASP A 144 -14.73 -8.27 2.86
C ASP A 144 -14.32 -7.25 3.94
N ALA A 145 -13.04 -7.24 4.34
CA ALA A 145 -12.50 -6.21 5.23
C ALA A 145 -12.62 -4.82 4.60
N VAL A 146 -12.24 -4.68 3.32
CA VAL A 146 -12.36 -3.41 2.58
C VAL A 146 -13.82 -3.01 2.38
N LEU A 147 -14.69 -3.96 2.05
CA LEU A 147 -16.13 -3.71 1.92
C LEU A 147 -16.72 -3.17 3.23
N SER A 148 -16.44 -3.82 4.35
CA SER A 148 -16.88 -3.38 5.69
C SER A 148 -16.40 -1.96 5.99
N GLY A 149 -15.17 -1.63 5.56
CA GLY A 149 -14.60 -0.31 5.71
C GLY A 149 -15.32 0.77 4.90
N LEU A 150 -15.60 0.51 3.63
CA LEU A 150 -16.34 1.44 2.76
C LEU A 150 -17.80 1.61 3.19
N GLU A 151 -18.44 0.56 3.70
CA GLU A 151 -19.79 0.65 4.26
C GLU A 151 -19.83 1.52 5.54
N ALA A 152 -18.76 1.50 6.33
CA ALA A 152 -18.61 2.38 7.48
C ALA A 152 -18.25 3.83 7.12
N ARG A 153 -17.77 4.08 5.88
CA ARG A 153 -17.35 5.39 5.36
C ARG A 153 -18.10 5.81 4.10
N PRO A 154 -19.43 5.98 4.16
CA PRO A 154 -20.21 6.45 3.00
C PRO A 154 -19.79 7.86 2.54
N ASP A 155 -19.13 8.63 3.41
CA ASP A 155 -18.56 9.93 3.10
C ASP A 155 -17.35 9.88 2.15
N TRP A 156 -16.74 8.70 1.93
CA TRP A 156 -15.68 8.48 0.94
C TRP A 156 -16.21 8.24 -0.50
N ALA A 157 -17.53 8.29 -0.71
CA ALA A 157 -18.12 8.23 -2.05
C ALA A 157 -17.56 9.35 -2.95
N GLY A 158 -17.23 9.00 -4.19
CA GLY A 158 -16.59 9.89 -5.16
C GLY A 158 -15.15 10.33 -4.81
N GLN A 159 -14.52 9.72 -3.80
CA GLN A 159 -13.14 9.96 -3.40
C GLN A 159 -12.27 8.73 -3.65
N LYS A 160 -10.95 8.93 -3.69
CA LYS A 160 -9.97 7.84 -3.62
C LYS A 160 -9.54 7.54 -2.19
N PHE A 161 -9.11 6.32 -1.95
CA PHE A 161 -8.48 5.91 -0.69
C PHE A 161 -7.32 4.96 -0.97
N THR A 162 -6.35 4.94 -0.06
CA THR A 162 -5.28 3.94 -0.08
C THR A 162 -5.64 2.84 0.90
N VAL A 163 -5.48 1.59 0.52
CA VAL A 163 -5.65 0.44 1.40
C VAL A 163 -4.36 -0.37 1.48
N CYS A 164 -4.00 -0.79 2.69
CA CYS A 164 -2.80 -1.58 2.92
C CYS A 164 -2.95 -2.60 4.06
N ASN A 165 -2.03 -3.56 4.10
CA ASN A 165 -1.88 -4.48 5.23
C ASN A 165 -1.30 -3.74 6.46
N SER A 166 -1.65 -4.18 7.66
CA SER A 166 -1.10 -3.63 8.91
C SER A 166 0.27 -4.21 9.29
N ASP A 167 0.71 -5.31 8.67
CA ASP A 167 1.93 -6.04 9.00
C ASP A 167 3.10 -5.78 8.01
N ASN A 168 2.96 -4.75 7.17
CA ASN A 168 3.98 -4.25 6.24
C ASN A 168 4.34 -2.80 6.61
N LEU A 169 5.62 -2.46 6.64
CA LEU A 169 6.11 -1.10 6.90
C LEU A 169 6.39 -0.41 5.57
N TYR A 170 5.35 0.16 4.96
CA TYR A 170 5.50 0.97 3.75
C TYR A 170 6.21 2.30 4.09
N SER A 171 7.14 2.71 3.24
CA SER A 171 7.88 3.96 3.43
C SER A 171 7.00 5.18 3.21
N VAL A 172 7.44 6.33 3.73
CA VAL A 172 6.87 7.65 3.38
C VAL A 172 6.86 7.83 1.86
N HIS A 173 7.90 7.39 1.16
CA HIS A 173 8.01 7.57 -0.28
C HIS A 173 6.94 6.79 -1.05
N ALA A 174 6.76 5.49 -0.77
CA ALA A 174 5.72 4.66 -1.37
C ALA A 174 4.31 5.22 -1.11
N LEU A 175 4.05 5.63 0.13
CA LEU A 175 2.77 6.18 0.54
C LEU A 175 2.48 7.51 -0.17
N SER A 176 3.47 8.40 -0.30
CA SER A 176 3.35 9.66 -1.02
C SER A 176 3.14 9.45 -2.52
N LEU A 177 3.86 8.52 -3.14
CA LEU A 177 3.69 8.18 -4.56
C LEU A 177 2.24 7.79 -4.87
N LEU A 178 1.61 6.96 -4.03
CA LEU A 178 0.21 6.58 -4.18
C LEU A 178 -0.77 7.72 -3.87
N LEU A 179 -0.45 8.58 -2.91
CA LEU A 179 -1.30 9.71 -2.54
C LEU A 179 -1.34 10.78 -3.65
N GLU A 180 -0.21 10.98 -4.33
CA GLU A 180 -0.01 11.95 -5.41
C GLU A 180 -0.40 11.40 -6.79
N ASP A 181 -0.68 10.09 -6.91
CA ASP A 181 -1.06 9.48 -8.17
C ASP A 181 -2.48 9.87 -8.63
N ASP A 182 -2.55 10.37 -9.87
CA ASP A 182 -3.79 10.88 -10.47
C ASP A 182 -4.61 9.80 -11.20
N HIS A 183 -4.09 8.58 -11.41
CA HIS A 183 -4.82 7.50 -12.10
C HIS A 183 -6.00 6.99 -11.28
N SER A 184 -7.01 6.40 -11.93
CA SER A 184 -8.21 5.89 -11.25
C SER A 184 -7.91 4.88 -10.15
N ALA A 185 -6.90 4.04 -10.38
CA ALA A 185 -6.34 3.16 -9.38
C ALA A 185 -4.84 2.97 -9.65
N ALA A 186 -4.09 2.70 -8.60
CA ALA A 186 -2.66 2.43 -8.69
C ALA A 186 -2.22 1.41 -7.62
N LEU A 187 -1.13 0.71 -7.89
CA LEU A 187 -0.39 -0.05 -6.88
C LEU A 187 1.10 0.25 -6.98
N ILE A 188 1.83 0.00 -5.90
CA ILE A 188 3.29 -0.06 -5.98
C ILE A 188 3.70 -1.39 -6.57
N ASP A 189 4.45 -1.30 -7.66
CA ASP A 189 5.18 -2.40 -8.27
C ASP A 189 6.56 -2.45 -7.64
N TYR A 190 6.71 -3.22 -6.54
CA TYR A 190 7.99 -3.32 -5.85
C TYR A 190 8.96 -4.19 -6.64
N ASP A 191 10.21 -3.76 -6.71
CA ASP A 191 11.29 -4.59 -7.22
C ASP A 191 11.56 -5.73 -6.25
N ARG A 192 11.29 -6.94 -6.74
CA ARG A 192 11.48 -8.21 -6.07
C ARG A 192 12.83 -8.31 -5.34
N ASP A 193 13.91 -7.85 -5.97
CA ASP A 193 15.27 -8.02 -5.44
C ASP A 193 15.67 -6.91 -4.45
N SER A 194 14.86 -5.85 -4.37
CA SER A 194 15.06 -4.72 -3.45
C SER A 194 14.31 -4.87 -2.12
N LEU A 195 13.45 -5.89 -1.96
CA LEU A 195 12.60 -6.05 -0.77
C LEU A 195 13.36 -6.32 0.54
N GLY A 196 14.62 -6.74 0.48
CA GLY A 196 15.43 -7.01 1.66
C GLY A 196 15.03 -8.29 2.41
N VAL A 197 14.48 -9.27 1.70
CA VAL A 197 14.09 -10.58 2.25
C VAL A 197 14.86 -11.72 1.61
N GLU A 198 14.95 -12.85 2.32
CA GLU A 198 15.67 -14.05 1.84
C GLU A 198 15.08 -14.60 0.52
N PRO A 199 15.91 -15.07 -0.43
CA PRO A 199 15.49 -15.49 -1.76
C PRO A 199 14.35 -16.52 -1.79
N GLU A 200 14.28 -17.43 -0.82
CA GLU A 200 13.22 -18.44 -0.73
C GLU A 200 11.85 -17.81 -0.44
N ARG A 201 11.81 -16.73 0.33
CA ARG A 201 10.58 -15.99 0.65
C ARG A 201 10.11 -15.17 -0.54
N VAL A 202 11.06 -14.68 -1.32
CA VAL A 202 10.78 -13.91 -2.53
C VAL A 202 9.94 -14.70 -3.54
N ASN A 203 10.15 -16.02 -3.63
CA ASN A 203 9.37 -16.91 -4.51
C ASN A 203 7.90 -17.09 -4.08
N ALA A 204 7.54 -16.67 -2.87
CA ALA A 204 6.17 -16.75 -2.36
C ALA A 204 5.34 -15.48 -2.64
N PHE A 205 5.97 -14.39 -3.06
CA PHE A 205 5.26 -13.14 -3.36
C PHE A 205 4.46 -13.24 -4.66
N ALA A 206 3.40 -12.44 -4.72
CA ALA A 206 2.61 -12.32 -5.93
C ALA A 206 3.33 -11.42 -6.92
N ILE A 207 3.62 -11.93 -8.12
CA ILE A 207 4.26 -11.14 -9.18
C ILE A 207 3.23 -10.30 -9.93
N ILE A 208 3.69 -9.15 -10.42
CA ILE A 208 2.90 -8.22 -11.21
C ILE A 208 3.24 -8.43 -12.68
N TRP A 209 2.23 -8.80 -13.47
CA TRP A 209 2.29 -8.73 -14.92
C TRP A 209 1.77 -7.39 -15.40
N LYS A 210 2.42 -6.82 -16.41
CA LYS A 210 2.14 -5.47 -16.90
C LYS A 210 1.88 -5.48 -18.40
N SER A 211 1.04 -4.55 -18.84
CA SER A 211 0.97 -4.16 -20.26
C SER A 211 2.18 -3.31 -20.63
N ASP A 212 2.42 -3.13 -21.92
CA ASP A 212 3.49 -2.28 -22.45
C ASP A 212 3.37 -0.81 -21.99
N ASN A 213 2.17 -0.38 -21.57
CA ASN A 213 1.88 0.95 -21.07
C ASN A 213 2.12 1.11 -19.55
N GLY A 214 2.60 0.06 -18.87
CA GLY A 214 2.85 0.09 -17.42
C GLY A 214 1.58 -0.04 -16.56
N TYR A 215 0.50 -0.58 -17.12
CA TYR A 215 -0.71 -0.90 -16.35
C TYR A 215 -0.70 -2.37 -15.93
N LEU A 216 -1.34 -2.66 -14.80
CA LEU A 216 -1.51 -4.01 -14.31
C LEU A 216 -2.29 -4.84 -15.32
N ALA A 217 -1.72 -5.96 -15.75
CA ALA A 217 -2.39 -6.99 -16.54
C ALA A 217 -2.90 -8.15 -15.66
N ASP A 218 -2.09 -8.59 -14.70
CA ASP A 218 -2.50 -9.62 -13.74
C ASP A 218 -1.62 -9.61 -12.47
N ILE A 219 -2.14 -10.17 -11.38
CA ILE A 219 -1.41 -10.49 -10.15
C ILE A 219 -1.40 -12.01 -10.00
N VAL A 220 -0.22 -12.60 -10.12
CA VAL A 220 -0.03 -14.05 -10.07
C VAL A 220 0.53 -14.45 -8.71
N GLU A 221 -0.29 -15.10 -7.89
CA GLU A 221 0.11 -15.58 -6.56
C GLU A 221 0.89 -16.90 -6.65
N LYS A 222 1.99 -17.01 -5.90
CA LYS A 222 2.88 -18.20 -5.89
C LYS A 222 3.28 -18.66 -7.30
N PRO A 223 3.91 -17.77 -8.09
CA PRO A 223 4.18 -18.06 -9.49
C PRO A 223 5.19 -19.20 -9.65
N CYS A 224 5.03 -19.97 -10.72
CA CYS A 224 6.06 -20.88 -11.20
C CYS A 224 7.18 -20.11 -11.94
N GLN A 225 8.28 -20.80 -12.24
CA GLN A 225 9.43 -20.16 -12.92
C GLN A 225 9.07 -19.56 -14.27
N GLU A 226 8.20 -20.19 -15.05
CA GLU A 226 7.77 -19.67 -16.35
C GLU A 226 7.00 -18.36 -16.22
N GLU A 227 6.16 -18.23 -15.18
CA GLU A 227 5.41 -17.02 -14.91
C GLU A 227 6.31 -15.88 -14.44
N VAL A 228 7.34 -16.20 -13.65
CA VAL A 228 8.38 -15.23 -13.25
C VAL A 228 9.13 -14.73 -14.47
N LEU A 229 9.60 -15.62 -15.34
CA LEU A 229 10.32 -15.25 -16.57
C LEU A 229 9.48 -14.36 -17.49
N LYS A 230 8.18 -14.61 -17.55
CA LYS A 230 7.25 -13.77 -18.33
C LYS A 230 7.05 -12.38 -17.71
N ALA A 231 7.18 -12.24 -16.39
CA ALA A 231 7.09 -10.96 -15.70
C ALA A 231 8.38 -10.15 -15.73
N THR A 232 9.51 -10.78 -16.07
CA THR A 232 10.83 -10.14 -16.08
C THR A 232 10.91 -9.12 -17.22
N ASP A 233 11.23 -7.88 -16.89
CA ASP A 233 11.43 -6.84 -17.90
C ASP A 233 12.82 -6.92 -18.57
N GLU A 234 13.06 -6.04 -19.55
CA GLU A 234 14.31 -6.00 -20.32
C GLU A 234 15.57 -5.79 -19.47
N ASN A 235 15.42 -5.24 -18.26
CA ASN A 235 16.52 -4.99 -17.31
C ASN A 235 16.66 -6.12 -16.28
N GLY A 236 15.88 -7.20 -16.40
CA GLY A 236 15.90 -8.32 -15.46
C GLY A 236 15.06 -8.09 -14.21
N ARG A 237 14.31 -6.98 -14.11
CA ARG A 237 13.53 -6.65 -12.92
C ARG A 237 12.21 -7.41 -12.93
N VAL A 238 11.83 -7.93 -11.77
CA VAL A 238 10.55 -8.59 -11.55
C VAL A 238 9.76 -7.78 -10.55
N GLY A 239 8.55 -7.43 -10.94
CA GLY A 239 7.60 -6.71 -10.11
C GLY A 239 6.85 -7.60 -9.14
N VAL A 240 6.65 -7.18 -7.89
CA VAL A 240 5.85 -7.89 -6.89
C VAL A 240 4.89 -6.96 -6.14
N SER A 241 3.72 -7.50 -5.80
CA SER A 241 2.72 -6.81 -5.00
C SER A 241 2.96 -7.07 -3.51
N MET A 242 3.00 -5.98 -2.74
CA MET A 242 3.03 -6.02 -1.28
C MET A 242 1.67 -5.61 -0.68
N ASN A 243 0.57 -5.78 -1.42
CA ASN A 243 -0.82 -5.49 -1.00
C ASN A 243 -1.07 -4.04 -0.53
N ILE A 244 -0.54 -3.07 -1.26
CA ILE A 244 -0.90 -1.66 -1.10
C ILE A 244 -1.50 -1.13 -2.41
N PHE A 245 -2.71 -0.56 -2.31
CA PHE A 245 -3.48 -0.13 -3.46
C PHE A 245 -4.10 1.25 -3.21
N ARG A 246 -4.02 2.14 -4.19
CA ARG A 246 -4.82 3.37 -4.28
C ARG A 246 -6.02 3.08 -5.17
N LEU A 247 -7.22 3.29 -4.65
CA LEU A 247 -8.46 2.86 -5.29
C LEU A 247 -9.50 3.99 -5.29
N ASP A 248 -10.23 4.11 -6.39
CA ASP A 248 -11.46 4.89 -6.47
C ASP A 248 -12.62 4.15 -5.80
N THR A 249 -13.29 4.79 -4.84
CA THR A 249 -14.37 4.17 -4.03
C THR A 249 -15.52 3.68 -4.89
N ASP A 250 -16.03 4.52 -5.80
CA ASP A 250 -17.24 4.22 -6.55
C ASP A 250 -17.00 3.09 -7.57
N THR A 251 -15.78 3.01 -8.10
CA THR A 251 -15.36 1.96 -9.02
C THR A 251 -15.18 0.61 -8.31
N ILE A 252 -14.52 0.58 -7.15
CA ILE A 252 -14.18 -0.68 -6.49
C ILE A 252 -15.33 -1.29 -5.68
N LEU A 253 -16.24 -0.45 -5.14
CA LEU A 253 -17.33 -0.91 -4.27
C LEU A 253 -18.24 -2.00 -4.89
N PRO A 254 -18.75 -1.88 -6.14
CA PRO A 254 -19.53 -2.96 -6.74
C PRO A 254 -18.72 -4.25 -6.95
N LEU A 255 -17.43 -4.13 -7.24
CA LEU A 255 -16.54 -5.28 -7.43
C LEU A 255 -16.33 -6.03 -6.12
N LEU A 256 -16.08 -5.33 -5.01
CA LEU A 256 -15.94 -5.91 -3.67
C LEU A 256 -17.19 -6.73 -3.27
N LYS A 257 -18.38 -6.25 -3.60
CA LYS A 257 -19.64 -6.97 -3.37
C LYS A 257 -19.71 -8.26 -4.19
N GLY A 258 -19.24 -8.20 -5.44
CA GLY A 258 -19.21 -9.31 -6.39
C GLY A 258 -18.05 -10.30 -6.21
N THR A 259 -17.03 -9.98 -5.40
CA THR A 259 -15.82 -10.82 -5.26
C THR A 259 -16.19 -12.24 -4.81
N PRO A 260 -15.81 -13.27 -5.59
CA PRO A 260 -16.12 -14.66 -5.28
C PRO A 260 -15.25 -15.17 -4.12
N LEU A 261 -15.69 -16.27 -3.51
CA LEU A 261 -14.85 -17.03 -2.60
C LEU A 261 -13.80 -17.80 -3.40
N HIS A 262 -12.54 -17.72 -2.97
CA HIS A 262 -11.47 -18.56 -3.50
C HIS A 262 -11.81 -20.04 -3.22
N PRO A 263 -11.73 -20.94 -4.21
CA PRO A 263 -12.21 -22.33 -4.08
C PRO A 263 -11.49 -23.13 -2.99
N GLU A 264 -10.18 -22.94 -2.83
CA GLU A 264 -9.39 -23.66 -1.82
C GLU A 264 -9.34 -22.93 -0.47
N ARG A 265 -9.09 -21.62 -0.49
CA ARG A 265 -8.95 -20.81 0.71
C ARG A 265 -10.28 -20.46 1.35
N ASP A 266 -11.41 -20.53 0.64
CA ASP A 266 -12.72 -20.12 1.16
C ASP A 266 -12.67 -18.68 1.74
N GLU A 267 -12.00 -17.78 1.01
CA GLU A 267 -11.81 -16.36 1.34
C GLU A 267 -12.03 -15.50 0.08
N LYS A 268 -12.66 -14.34 0.23
CA LYS A 268 -12.75 -13.26 -0.76
C LYS A 268 -11.49 -12.41 -0.66
N GLU A 269 -10.70 -12.41 -1.71
CA GLU A 269 -9.39 -11.75 -1.73
C GLU A 269 -9.46 -10.39 -2.43
N LEU A 270 -8.83 -9.38 -1.82
CA LEU A 270 -8.72 -8.06 -2.42
C LEU A 270 -7.97 -8.12 -3.76
N THR A 271 -6.95 -8.98 -3.88
CA THR A 271 -6.24 -9.23 -5.13
C THR A 271 -7.17 -9.74 -6.23
N GLU A 272 -8.13 -10.61 -5.92
CA GLU A 272 -9.16 -11.02 -6.89
C GLU A 272 -10.06 -9.85 -7.30
N THR A 273 -10.43 -8.97 -6.36
CA THR A 273 -11.21 -7.77 -6.68
C THR A 273 -10.47 -6.84 -7.64
N VAL A 274 -9.16 -6.69 -7.43
CA VAL A 274 -8.27 -5.94 -8.32
C VAL A 274 -8.17 -6.61 -9.70
N ARG A 275 -8.07 -7.95 -9.76
CA ARG A 275 -8.11 -8.68 -11.04
C ARG A 275 -9.45 -8.50 -11.75
N MET A 276 -10.57 -8.49 -11.03
CA MET A 276 -11.89 -8.19 -11.61
C MET A 276 -11.91 -6.79 -12.24
N LEU A 277 -11.35 -5.78 -11.56
CA LEU A 277 -11.25 -4.42 -12.10
C LEU A 277 -10.50 -4.39 -13.44
N VAL A 278 -9.31 -5.00 -13.48
CA VAL A 278 -8.47 -5.04 -14.70
C VAL A 278 -9.14 -5.82 -15.84
N ARG A 279 -9.91 -6.87 -15.53
CA ARG A 279 -10.68 -7.63 -16.54
C ARG A 279 -11.86 -6.85 -17.09
N GLU A 280 -12.52 -6.03 -16.26
CA GLU A 280 -13.66 -5.22 -16.68
C GLU A 280 -13.24 -3.97 -17.45
N ARG A 281 -12.07 -3.41 -17.15
CA ARG A 281 -11.57 -2.18 -17.76
C ARG A 281 -10.07 -2.30 -18.03
N GLU A 282 -9.71 -2.27 -19.31
CA GLU A 282 -8.31 -2.15 -19.71
C GLU A 282 -7.70 -0.87 -19.14
N ASP A 283 -6.39 -0.92 -18.82
CA ASP A 283 -5.61 0.20 -18.30
C ASP A 283 -6.26 0.91 -17.08
N SER A 284 -6.98 0.15 -16.23
CA SER A 284 -7.69 0.69 -15.06
C SER A 284 -6.83 0.86 -13.82
N MET A 285 -5.67 0.21 -13.77
CA MET A 285 -4.78 0.21 -12.61
C MET A 285 -3.33 0.40 -13.04
N PHE A 286 -2.76 1.55 -12.68
CA PHE A 286 -1.37 1.88 -12.99
C PHE A 286 -0.39 1.20 -12.02
N THR A 287 0.78 0.81 -12.52
CA THR A 287 1.85 0.22 -11.68
C THR A 287 2.95 1.24 -11.47
N VAL A 288 3.17 1.64 -10.22
CA VAL A 288 4.22 2.60 -9.86
C VAL A 288 5.49 1.82 -9.50
N PRO A 289 6.53 1.83 -10.35
CA PRO A 289 7.74 1.07 -10.08
C PRO A 289 8.51 1.68 -8.89
N LEU A 290 8.92 0.83 -7.95
CA LEU A 290 9.70 1.25 -6.79
C LEU A 290 10.71 0.17 -6.38
N SER A 291 11.90 0.60 -5.97
CA SER A 291 12.96 -0.28 -5.47
C SER A 291 13.38 0.17 -4.08
N GLU A 292 12.82 -0.47 -3.05
CA GLU A 292 13.13 -0.23 -1.65
C GLU A 292 12.77 -1.46 -0.79
N PRO A 293 13.36 -1.62 0.41
CA PRO A 293 12.94 -2.65 1.33
C PRO A 293 11.53 -2.41 1.86
N VAL A 294 10.78 -3.49 2.11
CA VAL A 294 9.47 -3.44 2.77
C VAL A 294 9.49 -4.41 3.94
N PRO A 295 9.91 -3.96 5.15
CA PRO A 295 9.91 -4.81 6.33
C PRO A 295 8.51 -5.34 6.63
N ASP A 296 8.38 -6.65 6.87
CA ASP A 296 7.08 -7.28 7.14
C ASP A 296 7.13 -8.32 8.28
N LEU A 297 6.09 -8.32 9.12
CA LEU A 297 5.97 -9.19 10.30
C LEU A 297 5.26 -10.51 9.96
N THR A 298 5.90 -11.38 9.19
CA THR A 298 5.32 -12.70 8.85
C THR A 298 5.53 -13.74 9.95
N SER A 299 6.73 -13.80 10.54
CA SER A 299 7.22 -14.81 11.49
C SER A 299 8.01 -14.18 12.64
N LEU A 300 8.29 -14.94 13.70
CA LEU A 300 9.06 -14.43 14.85
C LEU A 300 10.47 -13.95 14.48
N LYS A 301 11.12 -14.59 13.51
CA LYS A 301 12.47 -14.23 13.06
C LYS A 301 12.54 -12.85 12.43
N ASP A 302 11.40 -12.36 11.93
CA ASP A 302 11.33 -11.06 11.27
C ASP A 302 11.40 -9.91 12.27
N ILE A 303 11.06 -10.16 13.55
CA ILE A 303 10.99 -9.11 14.57
C ILE A 303 12.36 -8.47 14.78
N SER A 304 13.45 -9.24 14.87
CA SER A 304 14.80 -8.66 15.04
C SER A 304 15.23 -7.82 13.84
N THR A 305 14.87 -8.26 12.63
CA THR A 305 15.17 -7.54 11.39
C THR A 305 14.39 -6.23 11.32
N VAL A 306 13.10 -6.28 11.65
CA VAL A 306 12.21 -5.11 11.73
C VAL A 306 12.68 -4.14 12.81
N GLN A 307 13.05 -4.61 13.99
CA GLN A 307 13.61 -3.78 15.06
C GLN A 307 14.88 -3.06 14.60
N SER A 308 15.82 -3.79 13.98
CA SER A 308 17.05 -3.21 13.46
C SER A 308 16.77 -2.16 12.38
N PHE A 309 15.81 -2.43 11.50
CA PHE A 309 15.39 -1.50 10.46
C PHE A 309 14.80 -0.21 11.08
N ILE A 310 13.91 -0.36 12.06
CA ILE A 310 13.28 0.77 12.73
C ILE A 310 14.31 1.64 13.44
N SER A 311 15.22 1.07 14.24
CA SER A 311 16.26 1.82 14.96
C SER A 311 17.20 2.63 14.04
N LEU A 312 17.30 2.26 12.76
CA LEU A 312 18.13 2.98 11.78
C LEU A 312 17.36 4.09 11.04
N ASN A 313 16.03 4.05 11.03
CA ASN A 313 15.19 4.87 10.14
C ASN A 313 14.12 5.70 10.88
N HIS A 314 13.91 5.48 12.18
CA HIS A 314 12.98 6.21 13.06
C HIS A 314 13.70 6.64 14.34
#